data_AF-A0A2S2PQM4-F1
#
_entry.id   AF-A0A2S2PQM4-F1
#
_cell.length_a   1.000
_cell.length_b   1.000
_cell.length_c   1.000
_cell.angle_alpha   90.00
_cell.angle_beta   90.00
_cell.angle_gamma   90.00
#
_symmetry.space_group_name_H-M   'P 1'
#
loop_
_entity.id
_entity.type
_entity.pdbx_description
1 polymer ?
#
loop_
_entity_poly.entity_id
_entity_poly.type
_entity_poly.pdbx_seq_one_letter_code
_entity_poly.pdbx_strand_id
1 'polypeptide(L)'
;MMKKRIFNYRLSRARRYIECTFGILANKWRIFHRPINVNTDFAEDIIKACCILHNFVIERDGYNFEHTLTDELNSLQQQENVQGGVVTNTIRDHFSTHFESDIGAVPWQDSKI
;
A
#
# COMPACT_ATOMS: atom_id res chain seq x y z
N MET A 1 4.72 24.86 3.47
CA MET A 1 4.36 23.84 4.48
C MET A 1 3.12 23.01 4.14
N MET A 2 2.42 23.25 3.03
CA MET A 2 1.24 22.44 2.62
C MET A 2 1.60 21.26 1.70
N LYS A 3 2.43 21.49 0.67
CA LYS A 3 2.93 20.44 -0.26
C LYS A 3 3.40 19.17 0.45
N LYS A 4 4.25 19.36 1.46
CA LYS A 4 4.84 18.27 2.25
C LYS A 4 3.78 17.49 3.05
N ARG A 5 2.72 18.16 3.53
CA ARG A 5 1.62 17.51 4.27
C ARG A 5 0.76 16.67 3.33
N ILE A 6 0.39 17.21 2.16
CA ILE A 6 -0.33 16.47 1.11
C ILE A 6 0.46 15.22 0.70
N PHE A 7 1.75 15.39 0.39
CA PHE A 7 2.61 14.27 0.02
C PHE A 7 2.66 13.20 1.11
N ASN A 8 2.96 13.58 2.36
CA ASN A 8 3.06 12.62 3.45
C ASN A 8 1.73 11.90 3.69
N TYR A 9 0.61 12.62 3.64
CA TYR A 9 -0.71 12.02 3.77
C TYR A 9 -1.00 10.99 2.66
N ARG A 10 -0.71 11.32 1.39
CA ARG A 10 -0.87 10.39 0.27
C ARG A 10 0.07 9.20 0.35
N LEU A 11 1.32 9.40 0.76
CA LEU A 11 2.29 8.33 0.94
C LEU A 11 1.87 7.37 2.06
N SER A 12 1.48 7.90 3.23
CA SER A 12 0.97 7.09 4.33
C SER A 12 -0.28 6.31 3.92
N ARG A 13 -1.19 6.94 3.19
CA ARG A 13 -2.40 6.28 2.67
C ARG A 13 -2.06 5.16 1.69
N ALA A 14 -1.13 5.37 0.77
CA ALA A 14 -0.66 4.33 -0.16
C ALA A 14 0.00 3.16 0.57
N ARG A 15 0.92 3.45 1.51
CA ARG A 15 1.60 2.45 2.33
C ARG A 15 0.59 1.57 3.09
N ARG A 16 -0.44 2.18 3.66
CA ARG A 16 -1.51 1.47 4.35
C ARG A 16 -2.24 0.48 3.46
N TYR A 17 -2.64 0.86 2.24
CA TYR A 17 -3.29 -0.07 1.32
C TYR A 17 -2.39 -1.27 0.99
N ILE A 18 -1.09 -1.01 0.78
CA ILE A 18 -0.11 -2.07 0.53
C ILE A 18 0.05 -3.00 1.74
N GLU A 19 0.16 -2.46 2.96
CA GLU A 19 0.25 -3.25 4.20
C GLU A 19 -1.00 -4.11 4.43
N CYS A 20 -2.21 -3.54 4.27
CA CYS A 20 -3.46 -4.30 4.38
C CYS A 20 -3.51 -5.43 3.35
N THR A 21 -3.11 -5.15 2.10
CA THR A 21 -3.11 -6.15 1.02
C THR A 21 -2.16 -7.31 1.35
N PHE A 22 -0.95 -7.02 1.80
CA PHE A 22 -0.01 -8.05 2.23
C PHE A 22 -0.49 -8.82 3.47
N GLY A 23 -1.17 -8.16 4.41
CA GLY A 23 -1.79 -8.82 5.57
C GLY A 23 -2.85 -9.84 5.15
N ILE A 24 -3.76 -9.46 4.24
CA ILE A 24 -4.79 -10.36 3.69
C ILE A 24 -4.12 -11.53 2.96
N LEU A 25 -3.14 -11.25 2.10
CA LEU A 25 -2.44 -12.25 1.31
C LEU A 25 -1.68 -13.24 2.22
N ALA A 26 -1.00 -12.73 3.25
CA ALA A 26 -0.28 -13.57 4.20
C ALA A 26 -1.21 -14.44 5.04
N ASN A 27 -2.29 -13.86 5.57
CA ASN A 27 -3.28 -14.60 6.37
C ASN A 27 -3.94 -15.73 5.55
N LYS A 28 -4.17 -15.49 4.25
CA LYS A 28 -4.74 -16.51 3.35
C LYS A 28 -3.72 -17.59 2.97
N TRP A 29 -2.47 -17.22 2.72
CA TRP A 29 -1.45 -18.12 2.18
C TRP A 29 -0.27 -18.30 3.15
N ARG A 30 -0.19 -19.49 3.76
CA ARG A 30 0.85 -19.86 4.75
C ARG A 30 2.29 -19.71 4.24
N ILE A 31 2.53 -19.67 2.94
CA ILE A 31 3.86 -19.48 2.35
C ILE A 31 4.51 -18.14 2.79
N PHE A 32 3.71 -17.11 3.06
CA PHE A 32 4.19 -15.80 3.51
C PHE A 32 4.47 -15.71 5.01
N HIS A 33 4.11 -16.72 5.79
CA HIS A 33 4.37 -16.73 7.24
C HIS A 33 5.84 -17.05 7.57
N ARG A 34 6.64 -17.42 6.56
CA ARG A 34 8.08 -17.68 6.69
C ARG A 34 8.82 -16.92 5.59
N PRO A 35 10.09 -16.57 5.80
CA PRO A 35 10.92 -16.04 4.73
C PRO A 35 10.91 -16.98 3.51
N ILE A 36 10.72 -16.42 2.33
CA ILE A 36 10.73 -17.17 1.08
C ILE A 36 12.20 -17.49 0.76
N ASN A 37 12.62 -18.73 1.05
CA ASN A 37 13.99 -19.18 0.85
C ASN A 37 14.18 -19.85 -0.53
N VAL A 38 13.97 -19.07 -1.59
CA VAL A 38 14.13 -19.50 -2.98
C VAL A 38 14.85 -18.40 -3.78
N ASN A 39 15.22 -18.67 -5.04
CA ASN A 39 15.77 -17.61 -5.90
C ASN A 39 14.71 -16.54 -6.20
N THR A 40 15.16 -15.38 -6.67
CA THR A 40 14.29 -14.22 -6.94
C THR A 40 13.22 -14.52 -7.99
N ASP A 41 13.59 -15.25 -9.04
CA ASP A 41 12.69 -15.53 -10.16
C ASP A 41 11.53 -16.43 -9.72
N PHE A 42 11.83 -17.46 -8.93
CA PHE A 42 10.80 -18.34 -8.37
C PHE A 42 9.98 -17.66 -7.27
N ALA A 43 10.58 -16.74 -6.51
CA ALA A 43 9.83 -15.91 -5.58
C ALA A 43 8.80 -15.05 -6.31
N GLU A 44 9.15 -14.48 -7.47
CA GLU A 44 8.21 -13.75 -8.32
C GLU A 44 7.06 -14.64 -8.80
N ASP A 45 7.36 -15.86 -9.23
CA ASP A 45 6.34 -16.83 -9.65
C ASP A 45 5.40 -17.23 -8.50
N ILE A 46 5.93 -17.40 -7.29
CA ILE A 46 5.12 -17.65 -6.08
C ILE A 46 4.14 -16.49 -5.85
N ILE A 47 4.59 -15.24 -5.94
CA ILE A 47 3.73 -14.06 -5.76
C ILE A 47 2.63 -14.04 -6.83
N LYS A 48 2.99 -14.23 -8.11
CA LYS A 48 2.03 -14.27 -9.23
C LYS A 48 0.98 -15.36 -9.03
N ALA A 49 1.41 -16.57 -8.65
CA ALA A 49 0.51 -17.69 -8.38
C ALA A 49 -0.45 -17.37 -7.23
N CYS A 50 0.03 -16.77 -6.14
CA CYS A 50 -0.83 -16.37 -5.02
C CYS A 50 -1.88 -15.32 -5.42
N CYS A 51 -1.53 -14.36 -6.29
CA CYS A 51 -2.49 -13.38 -6.82
C CYS A 51 -3.56 -14.04 -7.69
N ILE A 52 -3.17 -14.94 -8.60
CA ILE A 52 -4.10 -15.68 -9.47
C ILE A 52 -5.04 -16.54 -8.63
N LEU A 53 -4.49 -17.30 -7.68
CA LEU A 53 -5.28 -18.14 -6.78
C LEU A 53 -6.22 -17.33 -5.90
N HIS A 54 -5.81 -16.14 -5.46
CA HIS A 54 -6.65 -15.26 -4.67
C HIS A 54 -7.89 -14.80 -5.47
N ASN A 55 -7.69 -14.38 -6.72
CA ASN A 55 -8.77 -13.99 -7.61
C ASN A 55 -9.71 -15.17 -7.90
N PHE A 56 -9.16 -16.35 -8.18
CA PHE A 56 -9.94 -17.56 -8.39
C PHE A 56 -10.81 -17.92 -7.17
N VAL A 57 -10.25 -17.81 -5.96
CA VAL A 57 -11.00 -18.08 -4.72
C VAL A 57 -12.12 -17.06 -4.51
N ILE A 58 -11.89 -15.77 -4.80
CA ILE A 58 -12.93 -14.73 -4.72
C ILE A 58 -14.07 -15.03 -5.71
N GLU A 59 -13.73 -15.42 -6.94
CA GLU A 59 -14.72 -15.76 -7.96
C GLU A 59 -15.54 -17.00 -7.58
N ARG A 60 -14.89 -18.04 -7.04
CA ARG A 60 -15.53 -19.30 -6.67
C ARG A 60 -16.38 -19.21 -5.40
N ASP A 61 -15.82 -18.64 -4.33
CA ASP A 61 -16.44 -18.62 -2.99
C ASP A 61 -17.32 -17.39 -2.76
N GLY A 62 -17.34 -16.48 -3.74
CA GLY A 62 -17.94 -15.16 -3.60
C GLY A 62 -17.06 -14.22 -2.76
N TYR A 63 -17.30 -12.93 -2.94
CA TYR A 63 -16.60 -11.90 -2.19
C TYR A 63 -17.08 -11.87 -0.73
N ASN A 64 -16.30 -12.47 0.16
CA ASN A 64 -16.55 -12.42 1.60
C ASN A 64 -15.91 -11.16 2.20
N PHE A 65 -16.74 -10.15 2.49
CA PHE A 65 -16.31 -8.87 3.05
C PHE A 65 -15.49 -9.04 4.34
N GLU A 66 -15.83 -10.04 5.16
CA GLU A 66 -15.15 -10.36 6.42
C GLU A 66 -13.67 -10.76 6.24
N HIS A 67 -13.31 -11.36 5.10
CA HIS A 67 -11.91 -11.65 4.75
C HIS A 67 -11.13 -10.41 4.28
N THR A 68 -11.82 -9.31 3.97
CA THR A 68 -11.22 -8.02 3.56
C THR A 68 -11.25 -6.99 4.70
N LEU A 69 -12.03 -7.23 5.77
CA LEU A 69 -12.09 -6.41 6.97
C LEU A 69 -10.82 -6.57 7.83
N THR A 70 -9.71 -6.01 7.39
CA THR A 70 -8.65 -5.61 8.32
C THR A 70 -9.02 -4.23 8.87
N ASP A 71 -9.92 -4.20 9.85
CA ASP A 71 -10.46 -3.03 10.58
C ASP A 71 -10.92 -1.85 9.71
N GLU A 72 -12.10 -1.30 10.01
CA GLU A 72 -12.40 0.08 9.62
C GLU A 72 -11.41 1.00 10.31
N LEU A 73 -10.26 1.20 9.66
CA LEU A 73 -9.06 1.75 10.27
C LEU A 73 -9.18 3.28 10.35
N ASN A 74 -10.06 3.68 11.25
CA ASN A 74 -10.24 5.02 11.75
C ASN A 74 -9.16 5.25 12.82
N SER A 75 -8.36 6.29 12.61
CA SER A 75 -7.28 6.77 13.49
C SER A 75 -6.07 5.84 13.71
N LEU A 76 -5.03 5.97 12.86
CA LEU A 76 -3.66 5.65 13.25
C LEU A 76 -2.77 6.89 13.08
N GLN A 77 -1.99 7.17 14.12
CA GLN A 77 -1.13 8.35 14.24
C GLN A 77 0.04 8.30 13.24
N GLN A 78 0.40 9.46 12.69
CA GLN A 78 1.57 9.63 11.82
C GLN A 78 2.84 9.15 12.54
N GLN A 79 3.50 8.11 12.03
CA GLN A 79 4.90 7.86 12.38
C GLN A 79 5.81 8.79 11.57
N GLU A 80 6.69 9.50 12.27
CA GLU A 80 7.62 10.46 11.69
C GLU A 80 8.76 9.80 10.90
N ASN A 81 9.29 10.59 9.97
CA ASN A 81 10.06 10.21 8.80
C ASN A 81 11.44 9.59 9.10
N VAL A 82 11.82 8.58 8.29
CA VAL A 82 13.22 8.21 8.05
C VAL A 82 13.82 9.20 7.04
N GLN A 83 14.96 9.83 7.36
CA GLN A 83 15.67 10.73 6.45
C GLN A 83 16.26 9.95 5.28
N GLY A 84 15.82 10.26 4.06
CA GLY A 84 16.36 9.69 2.82
C GLY A 84 17.39 10.62 2.18
N GLY A 85 18.35 10.04 1.44
CA GLY A 85 19.39 10.79 0.72
C GLY A 85 18.86 11.67 -0.42
N VAL A 86 19.74 12.42 -1.08
CA VAL A 86 19.40 13.48 -2.07
C VAL A 86 18.42 13.01 -3.16
N VAL A 87 18.58 11.79 -3.70
CA VAL A 87 17.67 11.21 -4.73
C VAL A 87 16.23 11.07 -4.23
N THR A 88 16.05 10.75 -2.94
CA THR A 88 14.71 10.59 -2.35
C THR A 88 13.97 11.93 -2.23
N ASN A 89 14.70 13.04 -2.14
CA ASN A 89 14.12 14.39 -2.13
C ASN A 89 13.57 14.75 -3.52
N THR A 90 14.31 14.44 -4.59
CA THR A 90 13.85 14.71 -5.96
C THR A 90 12.54 13.99 -6.30
N ILE A 91 12.40 12.73 -5.90
CA ILE A 91 11.17 11.95 -6.10
C ILE A 91 10.03 12.54 -5.28
N ARG A 92 10.31 12.92 -4.03
CA ARG A 92 9.34 13.59 -3.15
C ARG A 92 8.83 14.88 -3.76
N ASP A 93 9.72 15.70 -4.29
CA ASP A 93 9.39 16.99 -4.87
C ASP A 93 8.58 16.84 -6.16
N HIS A 94 8.93 15.87 -7.00
CA HIS A 94 8.17 15.54 -8.21
C HIS A 94 6.73 15.13 -7.88
N PHE A 95 6.54 14.16 -6.96
CA PHE A 95 5.20 13.75 -6.55
C PHE A 95 4.44 14.85 -5.81
N SER A 96 5.12 15.63 -4.97
CA SER A 96 4.50 16.78 -4.28
C SER A 96 3.96 17.80 -5.28
N THR A 97 4.71 18.09 -6.34
CA THR A 97 4.29 19.00 -7.41
C THR A 97 3.12 18.42 -8.19
N HIS A 98 3.18 17.13 -8.53
CA HIS A 98 2.09 16.45 -9.23
C HIS A 98 0.79 16.45 -8.42
N PHE A 99 0.84 16.21 -7.10
CA PHE A 99 -0.35 16.16 -6.25
C PHE A 99 -1.06 17.51 -6.07
N GLU A 100 -0.40 18.62 -6.40
CA GLU A 100 -0.99 19.95 -6.43
C GLU A 100 -1.46 20.37 -7.82
N SER A 101 -1.11 19.62 -8.88
CA SER A 101 -1.58 19.89 -10.24
C SER A 101 -3.07 19.55 -10.39
N ASP A 102 -3.74 20.17 -11.36
CA ASP A 102 -5.18 19.93 -11.62
C ASP A 102 -5.50 18.45 -11.92
N ILE A 103 -4.53 17.69 -12.43
CA ILE A 103 -4.66 16.27 -12.76
C ILE A 103 -4.42 15.39 -11.53
N GLY A 104 -3.42 15.75 -10.72
CA GLY A 104 -2.99 14.93 -9.59
C GLY A 104 -3.73 15.25 -8.30
N ALA A 105 -4.37 16.41 -8.20
CA ALA A 105 -5.14 16.84 -7.04
C ALA A 105 -6.41 16.00 -6.87
N VAL A 106 -6.73 15.68 -5.62
CA VAL A 106 -7.91 14.88 -5.27
C VAL A 106 -8.73 15.58 -4.18
N PRO A 107 -10.08 15.56 -4.24
CA PRO A 107 -10.92 16.38 -3.35
C PRO A 107 -10.71 16.11 -1.85
N TRP A 108 -10.27 14.90 -1.50
CA TRP A 108 -10.09 14.48 -0.12
C TRP A 108 -8.67 14.77 0.43
N GLN A 109 -7.73 15.25 -0.38
CA GLN A 109 -6.34 15.39 0.09
C GLN A 109 -6.17 16.47 1.16
N ASP A 110 -7.03 17.48 1.19
CA ASP A 110 -7.00 18.55 2.19
C ASP A 110 -7.90 18.27 3.40
N SER A 111 -8.78 17.27 3.31
CA SER A 111 -9.77 16.96 4.37
C SER A 111 -9.16 16.41 5.66
N LYS A 112 -7.90 15.96 5.62
CA LYS A 112 -7.19 15.35 6.77
C LYS A 112 -5.80 15.96 7.02
N ILE A 113 -5.54 17.17 6.49
CA ILE A 113 -4.28 17.91 6.70
C ILE A 113 -4.42 18.84 7.89
#